data_AF-A0A4Q6I954-F1
#
_entry.id   AF-A0A4Q6I954-F1
#
_cell.length_a   1.000
_cell.length_b   1.000
_cell.length_c   1.000
_cell.angle_alpha   90.00
_cell.angle_beta   90.00
_cell.angle_gamma   90.00
#
_symmetry.space_group_name_H-M   'P 1'
#
loop_
_entity.id
_entity.type
_entity.pdbx_description
1 polymer ?
#
loop_
_entity_poly.entity_id
_entity_poly.type
_entity_poly.pdbx_seq_one_letter_code
_entity_poly.pdbx_strand_id
1 'polypeptide(L)'
;MDLTLLIFGDGKILLHPTNQCGIKRNSDGKITSYLLSDSSLNSQLGHPSAQSSYRNFHSMFLSRFTEYVIVNSTGLEQDIIFLFGRSEVLGGRNVFILAKTAKDSIRNLVSDGITLDDSMLIGGGTTSQSFESLPYQQYSKQLFTQMKHLIKVYCNEPGNRNCILNFTDSDGEWFYTEYATTMLHSVEVNQLGNDEKYVKTIH
;
A
#
# COMPACT_ATOMS: atom_id res chain seq x y z
N MET A 1 5.06 12.67 0.31
CA MET A 1 4.87 11.67 -0.75
C MET A 1 3.62 12.06 -1.53
N ASP A 2 3.62 12.04 -2.86
CA ASP A 2 2.45 12.40 -3.67
C ASP A 2 2.33 11.42 -4.85
N LEU A 3 1.40 10.47 -4.74
CA LEU A 3 1.26 9.35 -5.66
C LEU A 3 -0.15 9.26 -6.20
N THR A 4 -0.28 8.84 -7.45
CA THR A 4 -1.55 8.51 -8.09
C THR A 4 -1.64 7.01 -8.32
N LEU A 5 -2.80 6.42 -8.00
CA LEU A 5 -3.08 5.02 -8.31
C LEU A 5 -3.50 4.85 -9.77
N LEU A 6 -2.72 4.07 -10.49
CA LEU A 6 -2.95 3.64 -11.87
C LEU A 6 -3.09 2.12 -11.92
N ILE A 7 -3.49 1.62 -13.08
CA ILE A 7 -3.74 0.20 -13.31
C ILE A 7 -3.00 -0.21 -14.59
N PHE A 8 -2.35 -1.36 -14.56
CA PHE A 8 -1.80 -2.00 -15.75
C PHE A 8 -2.84 -2.85 -16.48
N GLY A 9 -2.59 -3.19 -17.73
CA GLY A 9 -3.45 -4.02 -18.57
C GLY A 9 -3.63 -5.44 -18.03
N ASP A 10 -2.68 -5.93 -17.23
CA ASP A 10 -2.80 -7.21 -16.50
C ASP A 10 -3.62 -7.08 -15.19
N GLY A 11 -4.11 -5.89 -14.88
CA GLY A 11 -4.91 -5.60 -13.69
C GLY A 11 -4.10 -5.30 -12.43
N LYS A 12 -2.76 -5.32 -12.47
CA LYS A 12 -1.95 -4.91 -11.31
C LYS A 12 -2.06 -3.42 -11.04
N ILE A 13 -1.79 -3.07 -9.80
CA ILE A 13 -1.85 -1.70 -9.31
C ILE A 13 -0.47 -1.07 -9.42
N LEU A 14 -0.43 0.14 -9.96
CA LEU A 14 0.76 0.99 -9.96
C LEU A 14 0.48 2.22 -9.10
N LEU A 15 1.32 2.47 -8.11
CA LEU A 15 1.40 3.78 -7.46
C LEU A 15 2.53 4.55 -8.11
N HIS A 16 2.25 5.68 -8.73
CA HIS A 16 3.25 6.45 -9.47
C HIS A 16 3.26 7.92 -9.05
N PRO A 17 4.41 8.62 -9.09
CA PRO A 17 4.48 10.03 -8.70
C PRO A 17 3.49 10.88 -9.49
N THR A 18 2.65 11.64 -8.77
CA THR A 18 1.55 12.39 -9.38
C THR A 18 2.05 13.42 -10.40
N ASN A 19 3.20 14.03 -10.16
CA ASN A 19 3.83 14.99 -11.09
C ASN A 19 4.32 14.35 -12.40
N GLN A 20 4.39 13.02 -12.47
CA GLN A 20 4.71 12.26 -13.67
C GLN A 20 3.46 11.66 -14.34
N CYS A 21 2.26 11.93 -13.82
CA CYS A 21 0.99 11.46 -14.35
C CYS A 21 0.27 12.60 -15.10
N GLY A 22 0.05 12.42 -16.41
CA GLY A 22 -0.79 13.27 -17.23
C GLY A 22 -2.21 12.70 -17.32
N ILE A 23 -3.22 13.47 -16.88
CA ILE A 23 -4.64 13.09 -17.02
C ILE A 23 -5.28 13.96 -18.11
N LYS A 24 -5.77 13.34 -19.17
CA LYS A 24 -6.54 14.03 -20.23
C LYS A 24 -8.02 13.95 -19.93
N ARG A 25 -8.71 15.07 -20.18
CA ARG A 25 -10.15 15.21 -20.01
C ARG A 25 -10.81 15.68 -21.28
N ASN A 26 -12.06 15.31 -21.49
CA ASN A 26 -12.88 15.90 -22.54
C ASN A 26 -13.39 17.29 -22.13
N SER A 27 -14.16 17.94 -23.01
CA SER A 27 -14.82 19.23 -22.76
C SER A 27 -15.74 19.24 -21.54
N ASP A 28 -16.29 18.08 -21.17
CA ASP A 28 -17.21 17.92 -20.03
C ASP A 28 -16.46 17.62 -18.71
N GLY A 29 -15.12 17.67 -18.73
CA GLY A 29 -14.28 17.38 -17.57
C GLY A 29 -14.12 15.89 -17.23
N LYS A 30 -14.70 14.98 -18.04
CA LYS A 30 -14.55 13.53 -17.87
C LYS A 30 -13.18 13.06 -18.31
N ILE A 31 -12.59 12.16 -17.54
CA ILE A 31 -11.28 11.58 -17.83
C ILE A 31 -11.38 10.69 -19.08
N THR A 32 -10.55 10.97 -20.08
CA THR A 32 -10.52 10.25 -21.36
C THR A 32 -9.33 9.33 -21.47
N SER A 33 -8.18 9.76 -20.98
CA SER A 33 -6.98 8.94 -20.94
C SER A 33 -6.05 9.43 -19.83
N TYR A 34 -5.08 8.61 -19.50
CA TYR A 34 -4.01 8.94 -18.58
C TYR A 34 -2.71 8.36 -19.15
N LEU A 35 -1.61 9.04 -18.85
CA LEU A 35 -0.29 8.74 -19.40
C LEU A 35 0.76 9.08 -18.34
N LEU A 36 1.86 8.37 -18.39
CA LEU A 36 3.07 8.62 -17.64
C LEU A 36 4.08 9.38 -18.49
N SER A 37 4.93 10.16 -17.82
CA SER A 37 6.12 10.75 -18.42
C SER A 37 7.05 9.67 -18.99
N ASP A 38 7.11 8.50 -18.35
CA ASP A 38 7.78 7.33 -18.89
C ASP A 38 6.92 6.65 -19.98
N SER A 39 7.31 6.88 -21.24
CA SER A 39 6.65 6.31 -22.40
C SER A 39 6.68 4.77 -22.47
N SER A 40 7.65 4.12 -21.82
CA SER A 40 7.77 2.66 -21.85
C SER A 40 6.63 1.98 -21.08
N LEU A 41 6.19 2.60 -19.99
CA LEU A 41 5.10 2.12 -19.15
C LEU A 41 3.72 2.41 -19.74
N ASN A 42 3.59 3.44 -20.60
CA ASN A 42 2.31 3.82 -21.20
C ASN A 42 1.63 2.69 -21.98
N SER A 43 2.42 1.84 -22.65
CA SER A 43 1.91 0.68 -23.38
C SER A 43 1.32 -0.40 -22.49
N GLN A 44 1.68 -0.40 -21.20
CA GLN A 44 1.25 -1.38 -20.22
C GLN A 44 0.05 -0.90 -19.42
N LEU A 45 -0.33 0.37 -19.50
CA LEU A 45 -1.46 0.93 -18.76
C LEU A 45 -2.80 0.32 -19.22
N GLY A 46 -3.72 0.14 -18.28
CA GLY A 46 -5.00 -0.53 -18.49
C GLY A 46 -6.15 0.04 -17.66
N HIS A 47 -7.37 -0.33 -17.99
CA HIS A 47 -8.54 0.22 -17.29
C HIS A 47 -8.99 -0.66 -16.13
N PRO A 48 -9.69 -0.07 -15.13
CA PRO A 48 -10.40 -0.83 -14.12
C PRO A 48 -11.25 -1.96 -14.72
N SER A 49 -10.97 -3.19 -14.33
CA SER A 49 -11.77 -4.38 -14.65
C SER A 49 -12.37 -5.00 -13.39
N ALA A 50 -13.67 -5.33 -13.44
CA ALA A 50 -14.38 -6.03 -12.37
C ALA A 50 -13.94 -7.50 -12.23
N GLN A 51 -13.27 -8.05 -13.25
CA GLN A 51 -12.77 -9.44 -13.26
C GLN A 51 -11.34 -9.57 -12.72
N SER A 52 -10.66 -8.45 -12.43
CA SER A 52 -9.30 -8.47 -11.88
C SER A 52 -9.27 -9.05 -10.47
N SER A 53 -8.21 -9.78 -10.12
CA SER A 53 -7.89 -10.17 -8.74
C SER A 53 -7.76 -8.94 -7.82
N TYR A 54 -7.39 -7.78 -8.39
CA TYR A 54 -7.22 -6.51 -7.70
C TYR A 54 -8.48 -5.61 -7.73
N ARG A 55 -9.66 -6.16 -8.08
CA ARG A 55 -10.91 -5.40 -8.27
C ARG A 55 -11.27 -4.45 -7.12
N ASN A 56 -10.92 -4.80 -5.88
CA ASN A 56 -11.22 -3.95 -4.72
C ASN A 56 -10.47 -2.61 -4.79
N PHE A 57 -9.25 -2.61 -5.32
CA PHE A 57 -8.43 -1.43 -5.50
C PHE A 57 -8.73 -0.70 -6.81
N HIS A 58 -9.24 -1.41 -7.82
CA HIS A 58 -9.69 -0.80 -9.07
C HIS A 58 -10.78 0.25 -8.85
N SER A 59 -11.60 0.11 -7.81
CA SER A 59 -12.57 1.13 -7.41
C SER A 59 -11.93 2.47 -7.01
N MET A 60 -10.67 2.45 -6.58
CA MET A 60 -9.87 3.61 -6.18
C MET A 60 -8.98 4.13 -7.32
N PHE A 61 -9.23 3.74 -8.57
CA PHE A 61 -8.49 4.22 -9.73
C PHE A 61 -8.42 5.75 -9.78
N LEU A 62 -7.24 6.29 -10.09
CA LEU A 62 -6.91 7.72 -10.11
C LEU A 62 -7.07 8.44 -8.77
N SER A 63 -7.06 7.72 -7.66
CA SER A 63 -6.93 8.35 -6.35
C SER A 63 -5.53 8.90 -6.17
N ARG A 64 -5.45 10.08 -5.54
CA ARG A 64 -4.20 10.76 -5.20
C ARG A 64 -3.95 10.63 -3.70
N PHE A 65 -2.79 10.09 -3.35
CA PHE A 65 -2.32 9.85 -1.99
C PHE A 65 -1.24 10.86 -1.64
N THR A 66 -1.50 11.69 -0.64
CA THR A 66 -0.62 12.80 -0.23
C THR A 66 -0.11 12.67 1.20
N GLU A 67 -0.80 11.86 2.00
CA GLU A 67 -0.49 11.59 3.40
C GLU A 67 -0.11 10.13 3.55
N TYR A 68 0.79 9.84 4.48
CA TYR A 68 1.27 8.48 4.69
C TYR A 68 1.77 8.28 6.12
N VAL A 69 1.75 7.02 6.54
CA VAL A 69 2.38 6.55 7.78
C VAL A 69 3.24 5.36 7.45
N ILE A 70 4.48 5.38 7.91
CA ILE A 70 5.41 4.25 7.82
C ILE A 70 5.40 3.55 9.17
N VAL A 71 5.23 2.24 9.14
CA VAL A 71 5.42 1.37 10.30
C VAL A 71 6.64 0.51 10.05
N ASN A 72 7.69 0.77 10.83
CA ASN A 72 8.95 0.06 10.73
C ASN A 72 9.23 -0.78 11.99
N SER A 73 10.08 -1.79 11.84
CA SER A 73 10.59 -2.59 12.95
C SER A 73 11.96 -3.17 12.62
N THR A 74 12.84 -3.22 13.60
CA THR A 74 14.10 -3.97 13.47
C THR A 74 13.85 -5.47 13.31
N GLY A 75 12.70 -5.98 13.79
CA GLY A 75 12.33 -7.39 13.72
C GLY A 75 11.64 -7.84 12.43
N LEU A 76 11.29 -6.92 11.53
CA LEU A 76 10.65 -7.22 10.25
C LEU A 76 11.61 -6.99 9.09
N GLU A 77 11.46 -7.72 7.99
CA GLU A 77 12.27 -7.53 6.77
C GLU A 77 11.66 -6.49 5.81
N GLN A 78 10.39 -6.17 6.01
CA GLN A 78 9.61 -5.24 5.20
C GLN A 78 9.03 -4.15 6.10
N ASP A 79 8.94 -2.93 5.57
CA ASP A 79 8.18 -1.86 6.19
C ASP A 79 6.72 -1.98 5.76
N ILE A 80 5.81 -1.50 6.61
CA ILE A 80 4.39 -1.39 6.29
C ILE A 80 4.09 0.08 6.04
N ILE A 81 3.38 0.38 4.96
CA ILE A 81 2.99 1.73 4.59
C ILE A 81 1.47 1.84 4.57
N PHE A 82 0.97 2.87 5.25
CA PHE A 82 -0.37 3.38 5.07
C PHE A 82 -0.30 4.59 4.16
N LEU A 83 -1.10 4.60 3.12
CA LEU A 83 -1.26 5.73 2.22
C LEU A 83 -2.68 6.25 2.36
N PHE A 84 -2.82 7.57 2.50
CA PHE A 84 -4.10 8.25 2.65
C PHE A 84 -4.25 9.31 1.57
N GLY A 85 -5.45 9.38 1.02
CA GLY A 85 -5.69 10.18 -0.17
C GLY A 85 -7.15 10.47 -0.44
N ARG A 86 -7.40 11.11 -1.58
CA ARG A 86 -8.74 11.41 -2.08
C ARG A 86 -8.91 10.90 -3.51
N SER A 87 -10.10 10.38 -3.79
CA SER A 87 -10.48 9.93 -5.12
C SER A 87 -11.45 10.91 -5.77
N GLU A 88 -11.02 11.56 -6.85
CA GLU A 88 -11.92 12.41 -7.63
C GLU A 88 -13.01 11.58 -8.33
N VAL A 89 -12.65 10.39 -8.81
CA VAL A 89 -13.57 9.46 -9.48
C VAL A 89 -14.71 9.03 -8.55
N LEU A 90 -14.46 8.96 -7.24
CA LEU A 90 -15.46 8.64 -6.22
C LEU A 90 -16.09 9.89 -5.58
N GLY A 91 -16.06 11.05 -6.26
CA GLY A 91 -16.68 12.28 -5.77
C GLY A 91 -15.95 12.91 -4.58
N GLY A 92 -14.63 12.79 -4.54
CA GLY A 92 -13.79 13.37 -3.48
C GLY A 92 -13.71 12.53 -2.20
N ARG A 93 -14.18 11.28 -2.23
CA ARG A 93 -14.11 10.38 -1.06
C ARG A 93 -12.67 10.13 -0.62
N ASN A 94 -12.49 10.03 0.69
CA ASN A 94 -11.23 9.62 1.29
C ASN A 94 -10.99 8.13 1.03
N VAL A 95 -9.74 7.81 0.70
CA VAL A 95 -9.29 6.45 0.41
C VAL A 95 -8.03 6.14 1.19
N PHE A 96 -7.77 4.86 1.39
CA PHE A 96 -6.54 4.38 1.98
C PHE A 96 -6.03 3.11 1.30
N ILE A 97 -4.72 2.90 1.37
CA ILE A 97 -4.04 1.66 1.01
C ILE A 97 -3.11 1.27 2.14
N LEU A 98 -3.09 -0.02 2.46
CA LEU A 98 -2.13 -0.65 3.35
C LEU A 98 -1.33 -1.66 2.53
N ALA A 99 -0.02 -1.45 2.46
CA ALA A 99 0.90 -2.29 1.71
C ALA A 99 2.21 -2.51 2.46
N LYS A 100 2.94 -3.55 2.07
CA LYS A 100 4.32 -3.79 2.48
C LYS A 100 5.25 -3.25 1.41
N THR A 101 6.39 -2.75 1.85
CA THR A 101 7.48 -2.31 0.98
C THR A 101 8.80 -2.84 1.49
N ALA A 102 9.80 -2.97 0.61
CA ALA A 102 11.14 -3.33 1.05
C ALA A 102 11.67 -2.27 2.03
N LYS A 103 12.50 -2.68 2.99
CA LYS A 103 13.15 -1.71 3.88
C LYS A 103 13.89 -0.63 3.09
N ASP A 104 13.82 0.60 3.60
CA ASP A 104 14.52 1.77 3.06
C ASP A 104 14.16 2.12 1.59
N SER A 105 13.09 1.53 1.04
CA SER A 105 12.67 1.74 -0.35
C SER A 105 11.72 2.92 -0.57
N ILE A 106 11.38 3.66 0.49
CA ILE A 106 10.46 4.80 0.43
C ILE A 106 10.94 5.85 -0.58
N ARG A 107 12.26 6.12 -0.62
CA ARG A 107 12.82 7.05 -1.60
C ARG A 107 12.52 6.61 -3.04
N ASN A 108 12.73 5.32 -3.35
CA ASN A 108 12.48 4.76 -4.68
C ASN A 108 11.00 4.81 -5.04
N LEU A 109 10.13 4.53 -4.06
CA LEU A 109 8.69 4.64 -4.22
C LEU A 109 8.25 6.07 -4.56
N VAL A 110 8.90 7.11 -3.99
CA VAL A 110 8.61 8.51 -4.31
C VAL A 110 9.21 8.97 -5.64
N SER A 111 10.35 8.43 -6.08
CA SER A 111 10.99 8.82 -7.35
C SER A 111 10.41 8.10 -8.56
N ASP A 112 10.18 6.80 -8.44
CA ASP A 112 9.91 5.90 -9.58
C ASP A 112 8.52 5.27 -9.51
N GLY A 113 7.89 5.33 -8.34
CA GLY A 113 6.66 4.61 -8.06
C GLY A 113 6.92 3.14 -7.72
N ILE A 114 5.83 2.38 -7.56
CA ILE A 114 5.87 0.97 -7.22
C ILE A 114 4.68 0.23 -7.82
N THR A 115 4.95 -0.95 -8.36
CA THR A 115 3.90 -1.90 -8.74
C THR A 115 3.58 -2.75 -7.51
N LEU A 116 2.32 -2.75 -7.09
CA LEU A 116 1.87 -3.54 -5.96
C LEU A 116 1.29 -4.85 -6.45
N ASP A 117 1.86 -5.95 -5.97
CA ASP A 117 1.37 -7.31 -6.20
C ASP A 117 0.70 -7.87 -4.93
N ASP A 118 0.18 -9.10 -5.05
CA ASP A 118 -0.48 -9.82 -3.95
C ASP A 118 0.43 -10.07 -2.74
N SER A 119 1.76 -10.05 -2.91
CA SER A 119 2.70 -10.22 -1.80
C SER A 119 2.90 -8.94 -1.00
N MET A 120 2.64 -7.78 -1.62
CA MET A 120 2.77 -6.46 -1.04
C MET A 120 1.46 -5.94 -0.46
N LEU A 121 0.34 -6.15 -1.16
CA LEU A 121 -0.96 -5.63 -0.74
C LEU A 121 -1.48 -6.33 0.52
N ILE A 122 -1.86 -5.54 1.52
CA ILE A 122 -2.54 -6.03 2.72
C ILE A 122 -4.03 -5.70 2.63
N GLY A 123 -4.36 -4.47 2.21
CA GLY A 123 -5.74 -4.09 1.94
C GLY A 123 -5.88 -2.60 1.60
N GLY A 124 -7.11 -2.16 1.42
CA GLY A 124 -7.42 -0.78 1.06
C GLY A 124 -8.91 -0.57 0.87
N GLY A 125 -9.33 0.68 0.76
CA GLY A 125 -10.73 1.01 0.57
C GLY A 125 -11.05 2.48 0.76
N THR A 126 -12.34 2.78 0.84
CA THR A 126 -12.87 4.11 1.12
C THR A 126 -13.23 4.26 2.59
N THR A 127 -13.08 5.46 3.14
CA THR A 127 -13.65 5.81 4.45
C THR A 127 -14.71 6.88 4.30
N SER A 128 -15.80 6.74 5.07
CA SER A 128 -16.84 7.76 5.19
C SER A 128 -16.45 8.88 6.15
N GLN A 129 -15.41 8.67 6.97
CA GLN A 129 -14.91 9.67 7.91
C GLN A 129 -13.98 10.64 7.20
N SER A 130 -14.12 11.93 7.52
CA SER A 130 -13.17 12.94 7.03
C SER A 130 -11.84 12.81 7.76
N PHE A 131 -10.70 12.90 7.06
CA PHE A 131 -9.40 13.01 7.73
C PHE A 131 -9.27 14.32 8.55
N GLU A 132 -10.14 15.30 8.32
CA GLU A 132 -10.27 16.49 9.18
C GLU A 132 -10.93 16.16 10.53
N SER A 133 -11.83 15.17 10.55
CA SER A 133 -12.51 14.73 11.77
C SER A 133 -11.72 13.68 12.56
N LEU A 134 -10.91 12.87 11.86
CA LEU A 134 -9.99 11.91 12.45
C LEU A 134 -8.67 11.99 11.68
N PRO A 135 -7.63 12.62 12.24
CA PRO A 135 -6.32 12.71 11.59
C PRO A 135 -5.84 11.34 11.15
N TYR A 136 -5.17 11.28 9.99
CA TYR A 136 -4.72 10.03 9.39
C TYR A 136 -3.82 9.22 10.32
N GLN A 137 -3.10 9.86 11.26
CA GLN A 137 -2.33 9.19 12.31
C GLN A 137 -3.20 8.37 13.28
N GLN A 138 -4.38 8.87 13.67
CA GLN A 138 -5.29 8.11 14.51
C GLN A 138 -6.00 7.03 13.70
N TYR A 139 -6.31 7.32 12.44
CA TYR A 139 -6.93 6.34 11.56
C TYR A 139 -5.99 5.18 11.23
N SER A 140 -4.68 5.44 11.04
CA SER A 140 -3.68 4.40 10.82
C SER A 140 -3.59 3.44 12.00
N LYS A 141 -3.71 3.94 13.25
CA LYS A 141 -3.76 3.09 14.45
C LYS A 141 -4.99 2.19 14.45
N GLN A 142 -6.17 2.73 14.10
CA GLN A 142 -7.39 1.93 14.01
C GLN A 142 -7.31 0.87 12.93
N LEU A 143 -6.85 1.24 11.73
CA LEU A 143 -6.66 0.30 10.62
C LEU A 143 -5.62 -0.76 10.98
N PHE A 144 -4.52 -0.38 11.62
CA PHE A 144 -3.51 -1.35 12.04
C PHE A 144 -4.10 -2.38 13.01
N THR A 145 -4.81 -1.95 14.05
CA THR A 145 -5.48 -2.88 14.98
C THR A 145 -6.45 -3.81 14.27
N GLN A 146 -7.20 -3.31 13.28
CA GLN A 146 -8.16 -4.10 12.52
C GLN A 146 -7.51 -5.07 11.54
N MET A 147 -6.37 -4.71 10.95
CA MET A 147 -5.79 -5.41 9.80
C MET A 147 -4.46 -6.13 10.09
N LYS A 148 -3.86 -5.96 11.27
CA LYS A 148 -2.55 -6.55 11.61
C LYS A 148 -2.48 -8.06 11.43
N HIS A 149 -3.59 -8.76 11.65
CA HIS A 149 -3.71 -10.20 11.45
C HIS A 149 -3.59 -10.65 9.97
N LEU A 150 -3.76 -9.73 9.02
CA LEU A 150 -3.58 -9.97 7.57
C LEU A 150 -2.12 -9.79 7.13
N ILE A 151 -1.27 -9.23 7.99
CA ILE A 151 0.11 -8.90 7.66
C ILE A 151 0.97 -10.16 7.80
N LYS A 152 1.29 -10.76 6.66
CA LYS A 152 2.22 -11.90 6.59
C LYS A 152 3.67 -11.45 6.61
N VAL A 153 4.42 -11.98 7.55
CA VAL A 153 5.85 -11.79 7.76
C VAL A 153 6.57 -13.10 7.48
N TYR A 154 7.60 -13.06 6.63
CA TYR A 154 8.46 -14.21 6.36
C TYR A 154 9.69 -14.13 7.26
N CYS A 155 10.11 -15.26 7.81
CA CYS A 155 11.31 -15.35 8.63
C CYS A 155 11.88 -16.78 8.64
N ASN A 156 13.14 -16.91 9.03
CA ASN A 156 13.86 -18.20 9.07
C ASN A 156 13.84 -18.87 10.44
N GLU A 157 13.21 -18.24 11.45
CA GLU A 157 13.19 -18.75 12.83
C GLU A 157 11.84 -19.37 13.18
N PRO A 158 11.82 -20.59 13.77
CA PRO A 158 10.60 -21.17 14.32
C PRO A 158 10.13 -20.40 15.57
N GLY A 159 8.82 -20.35 15.79
CA GLY A 159 8.22 -19.82 17.03
C GLY A 159 7.81 -18.34 16.99
N ASN A 160 7.19 -17.87 18.08
CA ASN A 160 6.66 -16.51 18.14
C ASN A 160 7.76 -15.48 18.43
N ARG A 161 7.61 -14.26 17.92
CA ARG A 161 8.57 -13.17 18.18
C ARG A 161 7.85 -11.87 18.53
N ASN A 162 8.33 -11.21 19.58
CA ASN A 162 7.87 -9.87 19.92
C ASN A 162 8.51 -8.84 18.98
N CYS A 163 7.70 -7.92 18.49
CA CYS A 163 8.09 -6.86 17.60
C CYS A 163 7.68 -5.51 18.21
N ILE A 164 8.59 -4.55 18.13
CA ILE A 164 8.30 -3.15 18.41
C ILE A 164 8.09 -2.49 17.05
N LEU A 165 6.91 -1.90 16.86
CA LEU A 165 6.47 -1.30 15.61
C LEU A 165 6.37 0.21 15.84
N ASN A 166 7.21 0.99 15.17
CA ASN A 166 7.23 2.44 15.31
C ASN A 166 6.51 3.07 14.13
N PHE A 167 5.62 4.02 14.43
CA PHE A 167 4.81 4.73 13.46
C PHE A 167 5.37 6.13 13.27
N THR A 168 5.75 6.43 12.04
CA THR A 168 6.28 7.71 11.61
C THR A 168 5.33 8.31 10.57
N ASP A 169 4.96 9.57 10.72
CA ASP A 169 4.03 10.25 9.83
C ASP A 169 4.71 10.88 8.61
N SER A 170 3.95 11.66 7.82
CA SER A 170 4.42 12.22 6.56
C SER A 170 5.53 13.26 6.73
N ASP A 171 5.61 13.88 7.91
CA ASP A 171 6.58 14.91 8.26
C ASP A 171 7.87 14.30 8.82
N GLY A 172 7.90 12.97 8.99
CA GLY A 172 9.02 12.26 9.59
C GLY A 172 8.95 12.18 11.11
N GLU A 173 7.82 12.59 11.71
CA GLU A 173 7.65 12.61 13.15
C GLU A 173 7.16 11.25 13.66
N TRP A 174 7.84 10.76 14.68
CA TRP A 174 7.41 9.56 15.39
C TRP A 174 6.27 9.91 16.35
N PHE A 175 5.09 9.33 16.14
CA PHE A 175 3.90 9.62 16.95
C PHE A 175 3.31 8.42 17.71
N TYR A 176 3.67 7.18 17.38
CA TYR A 176 3.12 5.99 18.04
C TYR A 176 4.04 4.77 18.02
N THR A 177 3.88 3.91 19.01
CA THR A 177 4.61 2.63 19.14
C THR A 177 3.64 1.54 19.54
N GLU A 178 3.65 0.43 18.80
CA GLU A 178 2.89 -0.77 19.13
C GLU A 178 3.86 -1.90 19.52
N TYR A 179 3.55 -2.60 20.60
CA TYR A 179 4.19 -3.85 20.96
C TYR A 179 3.29 -4.99 20.51
N ALA A 180 3.75 -5.78 19.55
CA ALA A 180 2.98 -6.85 18.94
C ALA A 180 3.74 -8.16 18.98
N THR A 181 3.03 -9.27 18.86
CA THR A 181 3.64 -10.60 18.77
C THR A 181 3.34 -11.19 17.41
N THR A 182 4.38 -11.63 16.71
CA THR A 182 4.22 -12.45 15.50
C THR A 182 3.95 -13.89 15.91
N MET A 183 2.90 -14.48 15.35
CA MET A 183 2.51 -15.87 15.59
C MET A 183 2.67 -16.70 14.32
N LEU A 184 3.12 -17.94 14.47
CA LEU A 184 3.26 -18.86 13.33
C LEU A 184 1.91 -19.14 12.68
N HIS A 185 1.85 -18.96 11.36
CA HIS A 185 0.68 -19.25 10.53
C HIS A 185 0.89 -20.50 9.67
N SER A 186 2.03 -20.56 8.96
CA SER A 186 2.38 -21.71 8.11
C SER A 186 3.90 -21.85 7.96
N VAL A 187 4.33 -23.02 7.48
CA VAL A 187 5.73 -23.30 7.12
C VAL A 187 5.78 -23.66 5.64
N GLU A 188 6.64 -22.98 4.90
CA GLU A 188 6.93 -23.23 3.50
C GLU A 188 8.28 -23.93 3.39
N VAL A 189 8.31 -25.13 2.81
CA VAL A 189 9.53 -25.92 2.66
C VAL A 189 9.95 -25.90 1.19
N ASN A 190 11.12 -25.33 0.91
CA ASN A 190 11.69 -25.40 -0.43
C ASN A 190 12.30 -26.79 -0.66
N GLN A 191 11.61 -27.63 -1.44
CA GLN A 191 11.99 -29.01 -1.71
C GLN A 191 13.36 -29.17 -2.42
N LEU A 192 13.88 -28.12 -3.05
CA LEU A 192 15.17 -28.16 -3.75
C LEU A 192 16.36 -27.77 -2.88
N GLY A 193 16.13 -27.05 -1.77
CA GLY A 193 17.19 -26.47 -0.92
C GLY A 193 17.16 -26.92 0.54
N ASN A 194 16.10 -27.59 0.99
CA ASN A 194 15.85 -27.90 2.40
C ASN A 194 15.76 -26.65 3.31
N ASP A 195 15.54 -25.47 2.71
CA ASP A 195 15.31 -24.22 3.43
C ASP A 195 13.83 -24.13 3.84
N GLU A 196 13.61 -23.98 5.14
CA GLU A 196 12.30 -23.73 5.72
C GLU A 196 12.08 -22.23 5.88
N LYS A 197 10.97 -21.72 5.34
CA LYS A 197 10.48 -20.37 5.59
C LYS A 197 9.24 -20.43 6.47
N TYR A 198 9.28 -19.70 7.58
CA TYR A 198 8.16 -19.59 8.50
C TYR A 198 7.36 -18.33 8.14
N VAL A 199 6.08 -18.53 7.84
CA VAL A 199 5.12 -17.45 7.60
C VAL A 199 4.40 -17.15 8.90
N LYS A 200 4.51 -15.92 9.37
CA LYS A 200 3.90 -15.44 10.62
C LYS A 200 2.91 -14.32 10.36
N THR A 201 1.95 -14.13 11.25
CA THR A 201 1.01 -13.01 11.27
C THR A 201 1.19 -12.15 12.51
N ILE A 202 0.88 -10.86 12.44
CA ILE A 202 1.02 -9.94 13.57
C ILE A 202 -0.26 -9.96 14.43
N HIS A 203 -0.10 -10.11 15.75
CA HIS A 203 -1.16 -10.11 16.77
C HIS A 203 -0.95 -9.01 17.81
#